data_AF-A0A979G9P9-F1
#
_entry.id   AF-A0A979G9P9-F1
#
_cell.length_a   1.000
_cell.length_b   1.000
_cell.length_c   1.000
_cell.angle_alpha   90.00
_cell.angle_beta   90.00
_cell.angle_gamma   90.00
#
_symmetry.space_group_name_H-M   'P 1'
#
loop_
_entity.id
_entity.type
_entity.pdbx_description
1 polymer ?
#
loop_
_entity_poly.entity_id
_entity_poly.type
_entity_poly.pdbx_seq_one_letter_code
_entity_poly.pdbx_strand_id
1 'polypeptide(L)'
;MSENNVGNLVIISKNYTENGENIRWNSAGETNLQSGKRIRMAGKQDGVTFHKNDPVNLNAATPIKVLQVTGPKSVVNHNTYEFSATAFSEKVPDNQLMLVHWAYSFDGGKTIEPFKTGTTRAEKGIAYKLITVDGNTVDKEVTVYAYFRKPDTNVKVTSKVIYLPLVVDAYRIPGLNEDGSDIANDMAYGKGTTAKPVYNAGELTSYKTSYLDKGFDIARDAKYANSGAGNKSIYNEKQILATGRLMQFSNAYSDNNSLFRQFRDMVDLMARSDLNDNIHNMIDKFERNEGGIYENAKLTSAVMANPSTIRFCTGIEDEMADRIKKAAGELITMEDKKIYYGKEADYNKKHTYGHPSFPYSRDYNLVKGLTIAINDVWCYKVTMTYFKITGNNYKAKYEVQLWDHFGLDLPDMEKFYSYGAGFRAWFLLQHLRGYKPFLTKVRFEKEFTGNITEGAQERKNKRTK
;
A
#
# COMPACT_ATOMS: atom_id res chain seq x y z
N MET A 1 -1.92 7.87 46.04
CA MET A 1 -1.99 8.94 45.02
C MET A 1 -3.45 9.30 44.86
N SER A 2 -3.84 10.48 45.34
CA SER A 2 -5.20 10.98 45.33
C SER A 2 -5.36 12.03 44.24
N GLU A 3 -5.76 11.63 43.05
CA GLU A 3 -6.47 12.50 42.11
C GLU A 3 -7.54 11.65 41.41
N ASN A 4 -8.76 12.17 41.41
CA ASN A 4 -9.97 11.58 40.83
C ASN A 4 -9.86 11.49 39.29
N ASN A 5 -8.98 10.64 38.79
CA ASN A 5 -8.96 10.25 37.38
C ASN A 5 -9.99 9.14 37.18
N VAL A 6 -11.17 9.50 36.71
CA VAL A 6 -12.11 8.56 36.12
C VAL A 6 -11.52 8.15 34.77
N GLY A 7 -10.86 6.99 34.72
CA GLY A 7 -10.18 6.48 33.54
C GLY A 7 -9.76 5.02 33.70
N ASN A 8 -9.53 4.34 32.57
CA ASN A 8 -9.06 2.96 32.55
C ASN A 8 -7.61 2.89 33.04
N LEU A 9 -7.37 2.22 34.17
CA LEU A 9 -6.03 1.92 34.67
C LEU A 9 -5.53 0.61 34.06
N VAL A 10 -4.51 0.67 33.20
CA VAL A 10 -3.84 -0.51 32.64
C VAL A 10 -2.44 -0.61 33.23
N ILE A 11 -2.23 -1.59 34.13
CA ILE A 11 -0.92 -1.89 34.70
C ILE A 11 -0.39 -3.17 34.07
N ILE A 12 0.69 -3.07 33.30
CA ILE A 12 1.40 -4.23 32.74
C ILE A 12 2.70 -4.38 33.53
N SER A 13 2.81 -5.42 34.35
CA SER A 13 4.01 -5.71 35.13
C SER A 13 4.23 -7.20 35.30
N LYS A 14 5.48 -7.62 35.60
CA LYS A 14 5.79 -9.01 35.98
C LYS A 14 5.30 -9.34 37.39
N ASN A 15 5.35 -8.38 38.31
CA ASN A 15 4.84 -8.46 39.67
C ASN A 15 4.28 -7.09 40.06
N TYR A 16 3.08 -7.05 40.63
CA TYR A 16 2.46 -5.85 41.18
C TYR A 16 2.05 -6.11 42.62
N THR A 17 2.47 -5.23 43.53
CA THR A 17 2.17 -5.31 44.97
C THR A 17 1.78 -3.91 45.44
N GLU A 18 0.58 -3.78 46.02
CA GLU A 18 0.17 -2.59 46.76
C GLU A 18 -0.09 -2.96 48.22
N ASN A 19 0.44 -2.14 49.13
CA ASN A 19 0.20 -2.24 50.56
C ASN A 19 -0.52 -0.96 51.01
N GLY A 20 -1.69 -1.09 51.62
CA GLY A 20 -2.44 0.04 52.17
C GLY A 20 -3.48 -0.45 53.17
N GLU A 21 -3.81 0.38 54.17
CA GLU A 21 -4.81 0.03 55.20
C GLU A 21 -6.23 -0.08 54.63
N ASN A 22 -6.54 0.64 53.54
CA ASN A 22 -7.80 0.57 52.81
C ASN A 22 -7.56 0.78 51.31
N ILE A 23 -7.75 -0.26 50.49
CA ILE A 23 -7.75 -0.17 49.02
C ILE A 23 -9.21 -0.12 48.55
N ARG A 24 -9.64 0.98 47.94
CA ARG A 24 -10.98 1.13 47.33
C ARG A 24 -10.87 1.26 45.82
N TRP A 25 -11.57 0.40 45.08
CA TRP A 25 -11.75 0.51 43.64
C TRP A 25 -13.18 0.93 43.34
N ASN A 26 -13.35 2.18 42.90
CA ASN A 26 -14.64 2.69 42.45
C ASN A 26 -14.68 2.59 40.92
N SER A 27 -15.49 1.67 40.39
CA SER A 27 -15.74 1.52 38.96
C SER A 27 -17.23 1.77 38.68
N ALA A 28 -17.53 2.44 37.57
CA ALA A 28 -18.89 2.57 37.05
C ALA A 28 -19.36 1.32 36.25
N GLY A 29 -18.51 0.30 36.11
CA GLY A 29 -18.77 -0.97 35.42
C GLY A 29 -17.99 -2.15 36.00
N GLU A 30 -18.05 -3.32 35.35
CA GLU A 30 -17.36 -4.53 35.82
C GLU A 30 -15.83 -4.35 35.90
N THR A 31 -15.22 -4.87 36.96
CA THR A 31 -13.76 -4.89 37.15
C THR A 31 -13.25 -6.31 36.99
N ASN A 32 -12.34 -6.55 36.03
CA ASN A 32 -11.77 -7.87 35.79
C ASN A 32 -10.31 -7.94 36.26
N LEU A 33 -9.96 -8.97 37.02
CA LEU A 33 -8.60 -9.26 37.41
C LEU A 33 -8.12 -10.53 36.72
N GLN A 34 -7.06 -10.42 35.94
CA GLN A 34 -6.49 -11.54 35.20
C GLN A 34 -5.03 -11.74 35.60
N SER A 35 -4.66 -12.97 35.95
CA SER A 35 -3.27 -13.37 36.22
C SER A 35 -3.03 -14.75 35.62
N GLY A 36 -1.95 -14.90 34.86
CA GLY A 36 -1.53 -16.19 34.30
C GLY A 36 -1.00 -17.18 35.35
N LYS A 37 -0.91 -16.80 36.63
CA LYS A 37 -0.45 -17.68 37.72
C LYS A 37 -1.44 -17.73 38.89
N ARG A 38 -1.57 -16.63 39.63
CA ARG A 38 -2.54 -16.52 40.73
C ARG A 38 -2.94 -15.08 40.99
N ILE A 39 -4.14 -14.89 41.52
CA ILE A 39 -4.60 -13.66 42.15
C ILE A 39 -4.76 -13.97 43.64
N ARG A 40 -4.07 -13.24 44.51
CA ARG A 40 -4.21 -13.38 45.96
C ARG A 40 -4.73 -12.06 46.52
N MET A 41 -5.92 -12.10 47.11
CA MET A 41 -6.53 -10.97 47.79
C MET A 41 -6.64 -11.30 49.28
N ALA A 42 -6.24 -10.39 50.15
CA ALA A 42 -6.30 -10.55 51.60
C ALA A 42 -7.01 -9.32 52.22
N GLY A 43 -7.79 -9.54 53.28
CA GLY A 43 -8.61 -8.49 53.93
C GLY A 43 -10.12 -8.71 53.78
N LYS A 44 -10.92 -7.86 54.44
CA LYS A 44 -12.39 -7.91 54.40
C LYS A 44 -12.90 -7.36 53.06
N GLN A 45 -13.77 -8.11 52.37
CA GLN A 45 -14.20 -7.86 50.99
C GLN A 45 -15.67 -7.44 50.92
N ASP A 46 -16.04 -6.37 51.62
CA ASP A 46 -17.41 -5.86 51.61
C ASP A 46 -17.72 -5.20 50.24
N GLY A 47 -18.81 -5.63 49.58
CA GLY A 47 -19.26 -5.05 48.31
C GLY A 47 -18.68 -5.67 47.02
N VAL A 48 -17.91 -6.76 47.13
CA VAL A 48 -17.42 -7.53 45.97
C VAL A 48 -18.20 -8.83 45.82
N THR A 49 -19.04 -8.94 44.78
CA THR A 49 -19.65 -10.21 44.40
C THR A 49 -18.68 -10.98 43.52
N PHE A 50 -18.05 -12.02 44.08
CA PHE A 50 -17.26 -12.93 43.26
C PHE A 50 -18.21 -13.91 42.58
N HIS A 51 -18.24 -13.92 41.24
CA HIS A 51 -18.70 -15.10 40.48
C HIS A 51 -17.63 -16.21 40.58
N LYS A 52 -17.36 -16.64 41.82
CA LYS A 52 -16.37 -17.64 42.16
C LYS A 52 -17.02 -18.99 41.94
N ASN A 53 -16.79 -19.58 40.77
CA ASN A 53 -17.11 -20.98 40.54
C ASN A 53 -18.55 -21.36 40.94
N ASP A 54 -19.57 -20.62 40.51
CA ASP A 54 -20.79 -21.38 40.20
C ASP A 54 -20.36 -22.29 39.04
N PRO A 55 -20.32 -23.62 39.22
CA PRO A 55 -20.12 -24.48 38.08
C PRO A 55 -21.29 -24.19 37.17
N VAL A 56 -21.05 -23.42 36.11
CA VAL A 56 -22.00 -23.28 35.02
C VAL A 56 -21.95 -24.62 34.30
N ASN A 57 -22.57 -25.62 34.91
CA ASN A 57 -22.77 -26.91 34.32
C ASN A 57 -23.93 -26.72 33.36
N LEU A 58 -23.65 -26.75 32.06
CA LEU A 58 -24.68 -27.11 31.10
C LEU A 58 -25.26 -28.43 31.57
N ASN A 59 -26.53 -28.41 32.01
CA ASN A 59 -27.21 -29.64 32.37
C ASN A 59 -27.13 -30.55 31.13
N ALA A 60 -26.60 -31.76 31.26
CA ALA A 60 -26.33 -32.64 30.12
C ALA A 60 -27.60 -32.99 29.32
N ALA A 61 -28.78 -32.64 29.84
CA ALA A 61 -30.09 -32.76 29.21
C ALA A 61 -30.60 -31.49 28.50
N THR A 62 -30.05 -30.28 28.74
CA THR A 62 -30.64 -29.05 28.15
C THR A 62 -30.35 -28.95 26.65
N PRO A 63 -31.37 -28.82 25.79
CA PRO A 63 -31.23 -28.78 24.34
C PRO A 63 -31.00 -27.36 23.81
N ILE A 64 -30.30 -26.49 24.57
CA ILE A 64 -30.09 -25.09 24.15
C ILE A 64 -29.33 -25.09 22.83
N LYS A 65 -29.92 -24.46 21.82
CA LYS A 65 -29.32 -24.26 20.50
C LYS A 65 -29.07 -22.78 20.28
N VAL A 66 -27.97 -22.47 19.62
CA VAL A 66 -27.80 -21.19 18.93
C VAL A 66 -28.67 -21.23 17.68
N LEU A 67 -29.41 -20.16 17.43
CA LEU A 67 -30.30 -20.02 16.26
C LEU A 67 -29.78 -18.98 15.26
N GLN A 68 -28.95 -18.04 15.70
CA GLN A 68 -28.43 -16.98 14.85
C GLN A 68 -27.01 -16.60 15.26
N VAL A 69 -26.12 -16.52 14.26
CA VAL A 69 -24.77 -15.96 14.38
C VAL A 69 -24.68 -14.76 13.44
N THR A 70 -24.04 -13.70 13.91
CA THR A 70 -23.80 -12.48 13.14
C THR A 70 -22.32 -12.07 13.25
N GLY A 71 -21.86 -11.28 12.28
CA GLY A 71 -20.48 -10.84 12.17
C GLY A 71 -20.34 -9.82 11.04
N PRO A 72 -19.12 -9.29 10.83
CA PRO A 72 -18.87 -8.35 9.74
C PRO A 72 -19.03 -9.03 8.37
N LYS A 73 -19.36 -8.28 7.32
CA LYS A 73 -19.44 -8.85 5.96
C LYS A 73 -18.05 -9.16 5.38
N SER A 74 -17.02 -8.49 5.87
CA SER A 74 -15.64 -8.77 5.53
C SER A 74 -14.68 -8.68 6.72
N VAL A 75 -13.59 -9.42 6.63
CA VAL A 75 -12.50 -9.48 7.61
C VAL A 75 -11.18 -9.29 6.89
N VAL A 76 -10.29 -8.47 7.43
CA VAL A 76 -8.92 -8.32 6.94
C VAL A 76 -8.04 -9.34 7.64
N ASN A 77 -7.16 -10.02 6.90
CA ASN A 77 -6.26 -11.01 7.48
C ASN A 77 -5.42 -10.42 8.64
N HIS A 78 -5.20 -11.22 9.69
CA HIS A 78 -4.47 -10.85 10.91
C HIS A 78 -5.12 -9.77 11.80
N ASN A 79 -6.28 -9.23 11.40
CA ASN A 79 -7.09 -8.39 12.28
C ASN A 79 -8.05 -9.20 13.14
N THR A 80 -8.44 -8.62 14.26
CA THR A 80 -9.44 -9.17 15.18
C THR A 80 -10.81 -8.53 14.95
N TYR A 81 -11.84 -9.36 14.83
CA TYR A 81 -13.23 -8.96 14.62
C TYR A 81 -14.15 -9.58 15.65
N GLU A 82 -15.22 -8.88 16.02
CA GLU A 82 -16.27 -9.40 16.91
C GLU A 82 -17.34 -10.14 16.08
N PHE A 83 -17.62 -11.38 16.48
CA PHE A 83 -18.76 -12.16 16.04
C PHE A 83 -19.69 -12.37 17.22
N SER A 84 -20.99 -12.53 16.96
CA SER A 84 -21.97 -12.68 18.04
C SER A 84 -23.04 -13.74 17.74
N ALA A 85 -23.46 -14.45 18.77
CA ALA A 85 -24.62 -15.33 18.77
C ALA A 85 -25.78 -14.58 19.43
N THR A 86 -26.82 -14.29 18.66
CA THR A 86 -27.86 -13.29 19.02
C THR A 86 -29.23 -13.89 19.29
N ALA A 87 -29.44 -15.15 18.95
CA ALA A 87 -30.71 -15.85 19.17
C ALA A 87 -30.46 -17.27 19.64
N PHE A 88 -31.29 -17.74 20.57
CA PHE A 88 -31.18 -19.04 21.22
C PHE A 88 -32.56 -19.70 21.32
N SER A 89 -32.60 -21.03 21.44
CA SER A 89 -33.86 -21.79 21.51
C SER A 89 -34.70 -21.51 22.76
N GLU A 90 -34.11 -20.88 23.78
CA GLU A 90 -34.76 -20.45 25.01
C GLU A 90 -34.03 -19.24 25.59
N LYS A 91 -34.56 -18.63 26.66
CA LYS A 91 -33.90 -17.53 27.35
C LYS A 91 -32.72 -18.07 28.16
N VAL A 92 -31.51 -17.74 27.75
CA VAL A 92 -30.26 -18.20 28.39
C VAL A 92 -29.65 -17.07 29.24
N PRO A 93 -29.35 -17.29 30.52
CA PRO A 93 -28.63 -16.33 31.34
C PRO A 93 -27.20 -16.07 30.83
N ASP A 94 -26.68 -14.85 31.01
CA ASP A 94 -25.37 -14.44 30.46
C ASP A 94 -24.21 -15.34 30.93
N ASN A 95 -24.23 -15.80 32.18
CA ASN A 95 -23.21 -16.72 32.69
C ASN A 95 -23.20 -18.07 31.95
N GLN A 96 -24.34 -18.56 31.46
CA GLN A 96 -24.44 -19.73 30.59
C GLN A 96 -24.00 -19.43 29.15
N LEU A 97 -24.29 -18.23 28.64
CA LEU A 97 -23.85 -17.80 27.31
C LEU A 97 -22.31 -17.74 27.18
N MET A 98 -21.58 -17.57 28.28
CA MET A 98 -20.12 -17.67 28.28
C MET A 98 -19.59 -19.06 27.88
N LEU A 99 -20.43 -20.10 27.93
CA LEU A 99 -20.08 -21.46 27.50
C LEU A 99 -20.28 -21.72 26.01
N VAL A 100 -20.74 -20.72 25.24
CA VAL A 100 -20.85 -20.85 23.79
C VAL A 100 -19.44 -21.10 23.22
N HIS A 101 -19.29 -22.24 22.55
CA HIS A 101 -18.14 -22.61 21.76
C HIS A 101 -18.22 -21.98 20.37
N TRP A 102 -17.05 -21.76 19.77
CA TRP A 102 -16.91 -21.12 18.48
C TRP A 102 -16.02 -21.98 17.58
N ALA A 103 -16.37 -22.07 16.31
CA ALA A 103 -15.57 -22.73 15.30
C ALA A 103 -15.57 -21.93 13.99
N TYR A 104 -14.62 -22.21 13.12
CA TYR A 104 -14.56 -21.65 11.78
C TYR A 104 -14.41 -22.73 10.72
N SER A 105 -14.66 -22.34 9.49
CA SER A 105 -14.35 -23.10 8.30
C SER A 105 -13.96 -22.13 7.20
N PHE A 106 -13.01 -22.53 6.37
CA PHE A 106 -12.69 -21.80 5.16
C PHE A 106 -13.31 -22.46 3.91
N ASP A 107 -13.48 -23.77 3.91
CA ASP A 107 -13.90 -24.58 2.75
C ASP A 107 -15.44 -24.75 2.63
N GLY A 108 -16.19 -23.73 3.07
CA GLY A 108 -17.65 -23.73 3.03
C GLY A 108 -18.32 -24.69 4.03
N GLY A 109 -17.59 -25.09 5.08
CA GLY A 109 -18.08 -25.97 6.15
C GLY A 109 -17.76 -27.44 5.98
N LYS A 110 -16.91 -27.83 5.02
CA LYS A 110 -16.47 -29.23 4.88
C LYS A 110 -15.54 -29.61 6.03
N THR A 111 -14.67 -28.70 6.42
CA THR A 111 -13.78 -28.79 7.58
C THR A 111 -14.13 -27.69 8.57
N ILE A 112 -14.63 -28.07 9.75
CA ILE A 112 -15.00 -27.14 10.83
C ILE A 112 -14.02 -27.32 11.98
N GLU A 113 -13.26 -26.27 12.29
CA GLU A 113 -12.21 -26.27 13.30
C GLU A 113 -12.58 -25.37 14.49
N PRO A 114 -12.46 -25.85 15.74
CA PRO A 114 -12.72 -25.02 16.91
C PRO A 114 -11.64 -23.93 17.05
N PHE A 115 -12.02 -22.73 17.47
CA PHE A 115 -11.05 -21.70 17.84
C PHE A 115 -10.28 -22.13 19.09
N LYS A 116 -8.95 -22.21 18.98
CA LYS A 116 -8.07 -22.68 20.07
C LYS A 116 -7.90 -21.66 21.21
N THR A 117 -8.18 -20.38 20.95
CA THR A 117 -7.90 -19.27 21.87
C THR A 117 -9.06 -18.27 21.93
N GLY A 118 -9.01 -17.36 22.91
CA GLY A 118 -9.99 -16.31 23.15
C GLY A 118 -11.13 -16.73 24.08
N THR A 119 -11.71 -15.78 24.81
CA THR A 119 -12.84 -15.99 25.73
C THR A 119 -14.15 -15.55 25.10
N THR A 120 -15.24 -16.27 25.39
CA THR A 120 -16.59 -15.80 25.07
C THR A 120 -17.00 -14.77 26.12
N ARG A 121 -17.39 -13.57 25.68
CA ARG A 121 -18.05 -12.55 26.51
C ARG A 121 -19.55 -12.73 26.37
N ALA A 122 -20.33 -12.48 27.40
CA ALA A 122 -21.78 -12.46 27.30
C ALA A 122 -22.36 -11.24 28.00
N GLU A 123 -23.37 -10.63 27.39
CA GLU A 123 -24.09 -9.50 27.97
C GLU A 123 -25.47 -9.40 27.31
N LYS A 124 -26.53 -9.15 28.10
CA LYS A 124 -27.89 -8.86 27.60
C LYS A 124 -28.42 -9.95 26.66
N GLY A 125 -28.13 -11.21 26.96
CA GLY A 125 -28.61 -12.35 26.18
C GLY A 125 -27.85 -12.56 24.86
N ILE A 126 -26.69 -11.91 24.67
CA ILE A 126 -25.84 -12.08 23.48
C ILE A 126 -24.48 -12.65 23.91
N ALA A 127 -23.99 -13.65 23.19
CA ALA A 127 -22.63 -14.16 23.34
C ALA A 127 -21.73 -13.58 22.24
N TYR A 128 -20.55 -13.09 22.61
CA TYR A 128 -19.59 -12.43 21.73
C TYR A 128 -18.26 -13.17 21.72
N LYS A 129 -17.59 -13.16 20.57
CA LYS A 129 -16.25 -13.68 20.40
C LYS A 129 -15.42 -12.75 19.52
N LEU A 130 -14.26 -12.36 20.03
CA LEU A 130 -13.21 -11.75 19.23
C LEU A 130 -12.42 -12.86 18.52
N ILE A 131 -12.37 -12.76 17.20
CA ILE A 131 -11.73 -13.74 16.31
C ILE A 131 -10.68 -13.02 15.48
N THR A 132 -9.44 -13.46 15.57
CA THR A 132 -8.42 -13.14 14.57
C THR A 132 -8.50 -14.19 13.48
N VAL A 133 -8.66 -13.74 12.23
CA VAL A 133 -8.64 -14.62 11.07
C VAL A 133 -7.20 -14.70 10.60
N ASP A 134 -6.54 -15.81 10.94
CA ASP A 134 -5.22 -16.11 10.41
C ASP A 134 -5.35 -16.39 8.90
N GLY A 135 -4.43 -15.84 8.10
CA GLY A 135 -4.52 -15.89 6.65
C GLY A 135 -4.63 -17.33 6.12
N ASN A 136 -5.64 -17.59 5.28
CA ASN A 136 -5.78 -18.85 4.56
C ASN A 136 -5.35 -18.69 3.09
N THR A 137 -4.83 -19.76 2.50
CA THR A 137 -4.37 -19.78 1.10
C THR A 137 -5.44 -20.32 0.13
N VAL A 138 -6.56 -20.83 0.63
CA VAL A 138 -7.54 -21.59 -0.18
C VAL A 138 -8.83 -20.82 -0.44
N ASP A 139 -9.33 -20.04 0.52
CA ASP A 139 -10.67 -19.45 0.43
C ASP A 139 -10.69 -17.93 0.63
N LYS A 140 -11.51 -17.29 -0.20
CA LYS A 140 -11.81 -15.85 -0.13
C LYS A 140 -12.86 -15.52 0.93
N GLU A 141 -13.25 -16.48 1.77
CA GLU A 141 -14.28 -16.37 2.78
C GLU A 141 -13.92 -17.18 4.03
N VAL A 142 -14.45 -16.75 5.18
CA VAL A 142 -14.42 -17.50 6.44
C VAL A 142 -15.85 -17.62 6.95
N THR A 143 -16.25 -18.84 7.29
CA THR A 143 -17.53 -19.15 7.91
C THR A 143 -17.31 -19.36 9.40
N VAL A 144 -18.06 -18.65 10.23
CA VAL A 144 -18.00 -18.74 11.70
C VAL A 144 -19.28 -19.37 12.24
N TYR A 145 -19.11 -20.28 13.19
CA TYR A 145 -20.15 -21.03 13.88
C TYR A 145 -20.10 -20.76 15.37
N ALA A 146 -21.26 -20.77 16.02
CA ALA A 146 -21.38 -20.73 17.48
C ALA A 146 -22.32 -21.85 17.95
N TYR A 147 -21.96 -22.54 19.04
CA TYR A 147 -22.69 -23.73 19.50
C TYR A 147 -22.41 -24.07 20.96
N PHE A 148 -23.31 -24.84 21.59
CA PHE A 148 -23.10 -25.38 22.94
C PHE A 148 -22.51 -26.80 22.96
N ARG A 149 -22.86 -27.64 21.97
CA ARG A 149 -22.38 -29.04 21.92
C ARG A 149 -21.69 -29.39 20.61
N LYS A 150 -22.37 -29.11 19.49
CA LYS A 150 -21.83 -29.28 18.14
C LYS A 150 -22.32 -28.17 17.22
N PRO A 151 -21.52 -27.76 16.22
CA PRO A 151 -21.96 -26.82 15.20
C PRO A 151 -23.23 -27.31 14.48
N ASP A 152 -24.19 -26.42 14.29
CA ASP A 152 -25.25 -26.59 13.30
C ASP A 152 -24.77 -25.95 12.00
N THR A 153 -24.69 -26.72 10.92
CA THR A 153 -24.16 -26.27 9.64
C THR A 153 -24.99 -25.17 8.96
N ASN A 154 -26.22 -24.96 9.44
CA ASN A 154 -27.13 -23.91 8.98
C ASN A 154 -27.06 -22.64 9.84
N VAL A 155 -26.52 -22.73 11.06
CA VAL A 155 -26.40 -21.59 11.99
C VAL A 155 -24.97 -21.06 11.94
N LYS A 156 -24.74 -20.15 11.00
CA LYS A 156 -23.42 -19.64 10.66
C LYS A 156 -23.50 -18.22 10.12
N VAL A 157 -22.35 -17.55 10.08
CA VAL A 157 -22.15 -16.33 9.30
C VAL A 157 -20.91 -16.49 8.43
N THR A 158 -20.96 -15.99 7.21
CA THR A 158 -19.82 -15.99 6.28
C THR A 158 -19.36 -14.57 6.02
N SER A 159 -18.06 -14.36 6.14
CA SER A 159 -17.39 -13.08 5.90
C SER A 159 -16.36 -13.24 4.78
N LYS A 160 -16.30 -12.28 3.85
CA LYS A 160 -15.23 -12.23 2.84
C LYS A 160 -13.90 -11.94 3.51
N VAL A 161 -12.86 -12.72 3.21
CA VAL A 161 -11.49 -12.45 3.67
C VAL A 161 -10.81 -11.52 2.68
N ILE A 162 -10.29 -10.41 3.20
CA ILE A 162 -9.53 -9.40 2.46
C ILE A 162 -8.07 -9.57 2.84
N TYR A 163 -7.26 -9.98 1.86
CA TYR A 163 -5.84 -10.17 2.04
C TYR A 163 -5.10 -8.89 1.71
N LEU A 164 -4.35 -8.38 2.68
CA LEU A 164 -3.33 -7.37 2.45
C LEU A 164 -1.98 -8.08 2.20
N PRO A 165 -1.15 -7.56 1.28
CA PRO A 165 -1.35 -6.32 0.53
C PRO A 165 -2.39 -6.41 -0.60
N LEU A 166 -3.14 -5.32 -0.85
CA LEU A 166 -4.03 -5.18 -2.01
C LEU A 166 -3.70 -3.92 -2.83
N VAL A 167 -3.92 -3.98 -4.14
CA VAL A 167 -3.66 -2.85 -5.05
C VAL A 167 -4.82 -1.84 -4.95
N VAL A 168 -4.51 -0.61 -4.59
CA VAL A 168 -5.50 0.49 -4.50
C VAL A 168 -5.65 1.19 -5.85
N ASP A 169 -4.52 1.41 -6.53
CA ASP A 169 -4.44 2.09 -7.82
C ASP A 169 -3.11 1.75 -8.53
N ALA A 170 -3.13 1.72 -9.87
CA ALA A 170 -1.98 1.46 -10.71
C ALA A 170 -2.08 2.20 -12.05
N TYR A 171 -1.09 3.04 -12.34
CA TYR A 171 -1.00 3.82 -13.56
C TYR A 171 0.20 3.37 -14.40
N ARG A 172 -0.06 2.94 -15.65
CA ARG A 172 0.93 2.41 -16.61
C ARG A 172 1.80 1.26 -16.04
N ILE A 173 2.83 0.87 -16.78
CA ILE A 173 3.79 -0.17 -16.40
C ILE A 173 5.22 0.31 -16.69
N PRO A 174 6.21 -0.01 -15.83
CA PRO A 174 7.59 0.40 -16.05
C PRO A 174 8.14 -0.14 -17.38
N GLY A 175 8.74 0.75 -18.18
CA GLY A 175 9.41 0.41 -19.43
C GLY A 175 8.51 0.25 -20.66
N LEU A 176 7.19 0.39 -20.52
CA LEU A 176 6.24 0.33 -21.63
C LEU A 176 5.69 1.71 -21.98
N ASN A 177 5.31 1.91 -23.25
CA ASN A 177 4.68 3.13 -23.74
C ASN A 177 3.27 3.36 -23.14
N GLU A 178 2.65 4.50 -23.49
CA GLU A 178 1.44 5.02 -22.86
C GLU A 178 0.24 4.05 -22.91
N ASP A 179 0.15 3.23 -23.95
CA ASP A 179 -0.88 2.21 -24.14
C ASP A 179 -0.42 0.78 -23.79
N GLY A 180 0.83 0.63 -23.35
CA GLY A 180 1.44 -0.65 -23.00
C GLY A 180 1.60 -1.61 -24.19
N SER A 181 1.60 -1.10 -25.43
CA SER A 181 1.71 -1.89 -26.66
C SER A 181 3.15 -2.20 -27.06
N ASP A 182 4.13 -1.42 -26.59
CA ASP A 182 5.55 -1.61 -26.90
C ASP A 182 6.44 -0.90 -25.87
N ILE A 183 7.75 -0.79 -26.13
CA ILE A 183 8.68 0.00 -25.33
C ILE A 183 8.30 1.48 -25.26
N ALA A 184 8.50 2.10 -24.09
CA ALA A 184 8.41 3.54 -23.94
C ALA A 184 9.47 4.25 -24.82
N ASN A 185 9.13 5.38 -25.43
CA ASN A 185 9.99 6.01 -26.43
C ASN A 185 11.32 6.51 -25.84
N ASP A 186 11.28 7.01 -24.61
CA ASP A 186 12.39 7.43 -23.77
C ASP A 186 13.21 6.26 -23.19
N MET A 187 12.67 5.03 -23.24
CA MET A 187 13.41 3.79 -22.92
C MET A 187 14.04 3.13 -24.15
N ALA A 188 13.72 3.59 -25.36
CA ALA A 188 14.32 3.10 -26.60
C ALA A 188 15.78 3.55 -26.74
N TYR A 189 16.65 2.71 -27.28
CA TYR A 189 18.07 3.02 -27.42
C TYR A 189 18.72 2.22 -28.55
N GLY A 190 19.81 2.73 -29.09
CA GLY A 190 20.61 2.00 -30.07
C GLY A 190 21.45 2.89 -30.96
N LYS A 191 21.53 2.53 -32.25
CA LYS A 191 22.47 3.12 -33.22
C LYS A 191 21.77 3.67 -34.47
N GLY A 192 20.58 4.25 -34.29
CA GLY A 192 19.85 4.88 -35.39
C GLY A 192 19.29 3.90 -36.43
N THR A 193 18.95 2.68 -36.04
CA THR A 193 18.34 1.66 -36.92
C THR A 193 16.98 1.23 -36.38
N THR A 194 15.89 1.67 -37.02
CA THR A 194 14.53 1.41 -36.52
C THR A 194 14.18 -0.08 -36.54
N ALA A 195 13.70 -0.61 -35.43
CA ALA A 195 13.13 -1.95 -35.32
C ALA A 195 11.85 -1.90 -34.45
N LYS A 196 10.68 -1.88 -35.10
CA LYS A 196 9.37 -1.99 -34.44
C LYS A 196 8.58 -3.19 -34.98
N PRO A 197 7.79 -3.89 -34.14
CA PRO A 197 7.71 -3.71 -32.68
C PRO A 197 8.98 -4.20 -31.96
N VAL A 198 9.28 -3.63 -30.80
CA VAL A 198 10.44 -4.04 -29.99
C VAL A 198 10.11 -5.27 -29.15
N TYR A 199 8.89 -5.34 -28.61
CA TYR A 199 8.41 -6.48 -27.83
C TYR A 199 7.35 -7.31 -28.57
N ASN A 200 7.30 -8.60 -28.25
CA ASN A 200 6.25 -9.49 -28.73
C ASN A 200 4.94 -9.30 -27.93
N ALA A 201 3.79 -9.41 -28.60
CA ALA A 201 2.48 -9.20 -27.96
C ALA A 201 2.18 -10.20 -26.81
N GLY A 202 2.65 -11.45 -26.93
CA GLY A 202 2.45 -12.50 -25.92
C GLY A 202 3.25 -12.26 -24.63
N GLU A 203 4.50 -11.79 -24.75
CA GLU A 203 5.30 -11.43 -23.58
C GLU A 203 4.74 -10.19 -22.88
N LEU A 204 4.26 -9.20 -23.64
CA LEU A 204 3.61 -8.02 -23.07
C LEU A 204 2.34 -8.37 -22.30
N THR A 205 1.53 -9.30 -22.82
CA THR A 205 0.35 -9.79 -22.10
C THR A 205 0.75 -10.43 -20.78
N SER A 206 1.78 -11.29 -20.81
CA SER A 206 2.27 -11.99 -19.63
C SER A 206 2.84 -11.02 -18.58
N TYR A 207 3.60 -10.02 -19.01
CA TYR A 207 4.17 -8.99 -18.13
C TYR A 207 3.07 -8.13 -17.49
N LYS A 208 2.10 -7.67 -18.29
CA LYS A 208 0.95 -6.89 -17.82
C LYS A 208 0.16 -7.61 -16.73
N THR A 209 -0.16 -8.89 -16.94
CA THR A 209 -0.85 -9.71 -15.94
C THR A 209 0.01 -9.92 -14.69
N SER A 210 1.30 -10.23 -14.84
CA SER A 210 2.18 -10.48 -13.71
C SER A 210 2.45 -9.24 -12.84
N TYR A 211 2.52 -8.05 -13.43
CA TYR A 211 2.90 -6.82 -12.73
C TYR A 211 1.90 -6.40 -11.65
N LEU A 212 0.59 -6.55 -11.90
CA LEU A 212 -0.44 -6.20 -10.91
C LEU A 212 -0.33 -7.07 -9.66
N ASP A 213 -0.16 -8.38 -9.83
CA ASP A 213 -0.13 -9.31 -8.70
C ASP A 213 1.24 -9.33 -8.01
N LYS A 214 2.34 -9.34 -8.79
CA LYS A 214 3.70 -9.59 -8.27
C LYS A 214 4.58 -8.35 -8.21
N GLY A 215 4.18 -7.23 -8.82
CA GLY A 215 5.05 -6.06 -9.01
C GLY A 215 6.17 -6.32 -10.01
N PHE A 216 7.03 -5.32 -10.24
CA PHE A 216 8.22 -5.46 -11.08
C PHE A 216 9.30 -6.26 -10.35
N ASP A 217 9.86 -7.28 -11.00
CA ASP A 217 10.97 -8.08 -10.47
C ASP A 217 12.11 -8.11 -11.48
N ILE A 218 13.32 -7.67 -11.10
CA ILE A 218 14.43 -7.56 -12.04
C ILE A 218 14.88 -8.92 -12.61
N ALA A 219 14.78 -10.01 -11.86
CA ALA A 219 15.17 -11.33 -12.35
C ALA A 219 14.22 -11.82 -13.45
N ARG A 220 12.97 -11.37 -13.44
CA ARG A 220 11.94 -11.73 -14.42
C ARG A 220 11.79 -10.70 -15.55
N ASP A 221 11.81 -9.42 -15.20
CA ASP A 221 11.37 -8.30 -16.02
C ASP A 221 12.54 -7.45 -16.55
N ALA A 222 13.79 -7.89 -16.33
CA ALA A 222 15.03 -7.22 -16.75
C ALA A 222 15.02 -6.64 -18.19
N LYS A 223 14.32 -7.30 -19.12
CA LYS A 223 14.21 -6.82 -20.49
C LYS A 223 13.53 -5.45 -20.56
N TYR A 224 12.52 -5.17 -19.74
CA TYR A 224 11.77 -3.91 -19.75
C TYR A 224 12.52 -2.75 -19.09
N ALA A 225 13.58 -3.07 -18.35
CA ALA A 225 14.51 -2.10 -17.76
C ALA A 225 15.81 -1.93 -18.57
N ASN A 226 15.95 -2.57 -19.74
CA ASN A 226 17.18 -2.57 -20.54
C ASN A 226 18.41 -3.22 -19.87
N SER A 227 18.25 -4.16 -18.93
CA SER A 227 19.40 -4.86 -18.33
C SER A 227 20.11 -5.85 -19.26
N GLY A 228 19.47 -6.24 -20.37
CA GLY A 228 20.05 -7.18 -21.35
C GLY A 228 20.92 -6.52 -22.41
N ALA A 229 21.55 -7.35 -23.25
CA ALA A 229 22.08 -6.89 -24.53
C ALA A 229 20.94 -6.73 -25.55
N GLY A 230 21.07 -5.77 -26.47
CA GLY A 230 20.09 -5.57 -27.52
C GLY A 230 20.23 -4.24 -28.22
N ASN A 231 19.40 -4.05 -29.24
CA ASN A 231 19.16 -2.78 -29.89
C ASN A 231 17.64 -2.60 -29.91
N LYS A 232 17.16 -1.48 -29.36
CA LYS A 232 15.74 -1.16 -29.26
C LYS A 232 15.47 0.20 -29.91
N SER A 233 16.25 0.57 -30.92
CA SER A 233 16.11 1.82 -31.64
C SER A 233 14.75 1.89 -32.32
N ILE A 234 14.01 2.95 -32.01
CA ILE A 234 12.74 3.28 -32.68
C ILE A 234 12.87 4.47 -33.64
N TYR A 235 14.01 5.16 -33.60
CA TYR A 235 14.35 6.28 -34.47
C TYR A 235 15.53 5.92 -35.35
N ASN A 236 15.48 6.34 -36.62
CA ASN A 236 16.63 6.25 -37.50
C ASN A 236 17.49 7.52 -37.44
N GLU A 237 18.75 7.40 -37.90
CA GLU A 237 19.70 8.53 -37.89
C GLU A 237 19.16 9.77 -38.61
N LYS A 238 18.49 9.60 -39.76
CA LYS A 238 17.92 10.74 -40.49
C LYS A 238 16.87 11.48 -39.66
N GLN A 239 16.01 10.77 -38.92
CA GLN A 239 15.03 11.39 -38.01
C GLN A 239 15.73 12.16 -36.88
N ILE A 240 16.75 11.56 -36.28
CA ILE A 240 17.51 12.17 -35.18
C ILE A 240 18.21 13.46 -35.65
N LEU A 241 18.91 13.42 -36.79
CA LEU A 241 19.63 14.57 -37.33
C LEU A 241 18.72 15.66 -37.91
N ALA A 242 17.46 15.34 -38.19
CA ALA A 242 16.45 16.31 -38.61
C ALA A 242 15.97 17.23 -37.47
N THR A 243 16.28 16.90 -36.21
CA THR A 243 15.93 17.75 -35.06
C THR A 243 16.62 19.12 -35.07
N GLY A 244 17.72 19.28 -35.83
CA GLY A 244 18.27 20.61 -36.14
C GLY A 244 19.77 20.66 -36.40
N ARG A 245 20.25 21.83 -36.84
CA ARG A 245 21.68 22.07 -37.15
C ARG A 245 22.60 21.86 -35.94
N LEU A 246 22.14 22.23 -34.73
CA LEU A 246 22.92 22.02 -33.51
C LEU A 246 23.05 20.52 -33.17
N MET A 247 22.05 19.70 -33.49
CA MET A 247 22.13 18.25 -33.37
C MET A 247 23.16 17.68 -34.34
N GLN A 248 23.12 18.10 -35.61
CA GLN A 248 24.09 17.69 -36.62
C GLN A 248 25.52 18.05 -36.20
N PHE A 249 25.73 19.27 -35.70
CA PHE A 249 27.02 19.72 -35.18
C PHE A 249 27.48 18.86 -34.00
N SER A 250 26.60 18.61 -33.02
CA SER A 250 26.94 17.80 -31.84
C SER A 250 27.31 16.36 -32.23
N ASN A 251 26.59 15.77 -33.18
CA ASN A 251 26.87 14.42 -33.69
C ASN A 251 28.20 14.34 -34.45
N ALA A 252 28.51 15.35 -35.27
CA ALA A 252 29.68 15.33 -36.15
C ALA A 252 31.01 15.60 -35.42
N TYR A 253 30.97 16.39 -34.34
CA TYR A 253 32.19 16.92 -33.71
C TYR A 253 32.40 16.48 -32.25
N SER A 254 31.51 15.69 -31.66
CA SER A 254 31.68 15.19 -30.29
C SER A 254 31.84 13.66 -30.27
N ASP A 255 32.93 13.20 -29.66
CA ASP A 255 33.08 11.81 -29.25
C ASP A 255 32.28 11.51 -27.97
N ASN A 256 32.25 10.24 -27.54
CA ASN A 256 31.48 9.85 -26.36
C ASN A 256 31.94 10.58 -25.09
N ASN A 257 33.25 10.80 -24.93
CA ASN A 257 33.81 11.49 -23.76
C ASN A 257 33.36 12.95 -23.70
N SER A 258 33.40 13.65 -24.84
CA SER A 258 32.88 15.02 -24.96
C SER A 258 31.38 15.08 -24.73
N LEU A 259 30.61 14.11 -25.23
CA LEU A 259 29.16 14.06 -25.01
C LEU A 259 28.84 13.87 -23.52
N PHE A 260 29.50 12.92 -22.85
CA PHE A 260 29.32 12.71 -21.41
C PHE A 260 29.74 13.92 -20.58
N ARG A 261 30.82 14.61 -20.96
CA ARG A 261 31.22 15.86 -20.32
C ARG A 261 30.14 16.93 -20.46
N GLN A 262 29.64 17.17 -21.68
CA GLN A 262 28.56 18.14 -21.93
C GLN A 262 27.29 17.80 -21.14
N PHE A 263 26.99 16.51 -20.96
CA PHE A 263 25.86 16.07 -20.15
C PHE A 263 26.06 16.42 -18.67
N ARG A 264 27.24 16.13 -18.11
CA ARG A 264 27.60 16.49 -16.73
C ARG A 264 27.63 18.01 -16.51
N ASP A 265 28.24 18.77 -17.41
CA ASP A 265 28.31 20.23 -17.34
C ASP A 265 26.89 20.84 -17.28
N MET A 266 25.94 20.30 -18.04
CA MET A 266 24.54 20.73 -17.99
C MET A 266 23.91 20.48 -16.61
N VAL A 267 24.17 19.33 -15.99
CA VAL A 267 23.67 19.00 -14.66
C VAL A 267 24.25 19.94 -13.60
N ASP A 268 25.53 20.29 -13.71
CA ASP A 268 26.20 21.25 -12.82
C ASP A 268 25.64 22.66 -12.93
N LEU A 269 25.19 23.05 -14.13
CA LEU A 269 24.49 24.32 -14.32
C LEU A 269 23.08 24.29 -13.71
N MET A 270 22.37 23.16 -13.80
CA MET A 270 20.93 23.07 -13.52
C MET A 270 20.57 22.64 -12.10
N ALA A 271 21.34 21.75 -11.48
CA ALA A 271 21.06 21.18 -10.16
C ALA A 271 22.14 21.58 -9.13
N ARG A 272 21.82 21.50 -7.84
CA ARG A 272 22.74 21.80 -6.74
C ARG A 272 22.66 20.73 -5.66
N SER A 273 23.69 20.70 -4.80
CA SER A 273 23.73 19.88 -3.57
C SER A 273 23.58 18.38 -3.84
N ASP A 274 23.10 17.64 -2.86
CA ASP A 274 22.94 16.19 -2.81
C ASP A 274 22.32 15.52 -4.05
N LEU A 275 21.39 16.19 -4.73
CA LEU A 275 20.79 15.64 -5.95
C LEU A 275 21.62 15.90 -7.21
N ASN A 276 22.51 16.90 -7.22
CA ASN A 276 23.50 17.00 -8.28
C ASN A 276 24.43 15.77 -8.27
N ASP A 277 24.98 15.41 -7.09
CA ASP A 277 25.79 14.19 -6.93
C ASP A 277 25.01 12.93 -7.33
N ASN A 278 23.73 12.84 -6.94
CA ASN A 278 22.86 11.73 -7.35
C ASN A 278 22.74 11.63 -8.88
N ILE A 279 22.51 12.75 -9.58
CA ILE A 279 22.39 12.76 -11.04
C ILE A 279 23.73 12.39 -11.69
N HIS A 280 24.87 12.82 -11.16
CA HIS A 280 26.17 12.34 -11.65
C HIS A 280 26.29 10.82 -11.55
N ASN A 281 25.86 10.22 -10.43
CA ASN A 281 25.82 8.76 -10.30
C ASN A 281 24.87 8.07 -11.30
N MET A 282 23.76 8.73 -11.66
CA MET A 282 22.85 8.28 -12.72
C MET A 282 23.53 8.33 -14.10
N ILE A 283 24.27 9.40 -14.38
CA ILE A 283 25.08 9.52 -15.61
C ILE A 283 26.19 8.46 -15.63
N ASP A 284 26.87 8.20 -14.51
CA ASP A 284 27.90 7.16 -14.44
C ASP A 284 27.31 5.78 -14.73
N LYS A 285 26.10 5.50 -14.23
CA LYS A 285 25.37 4.26 -14.56
C LYS A 285 25.03 4.17 -16.04
N PHE A 286 24.60 5.29 -16.63
CA PHE A 286 24.33 5.39 -18.06
C PHE A 286 25.60 5.15 -18.89
N GLU A 287 26.73 5.72 -18.47
CA GLU A 287 28.06 5.56 -19.10
C GLU A 287 28.61 4.14 -18.99
N ARG A 288 28.38 3.45 -17.86
CA ARG A 288 28.67 2.01 -17.73
C ARG A 288 27.74 1.13 -18.56
N ASN A 289 26.71 1.71 -19.19
CA ASN A 289 25.81 1.05 -20.13
C ASN A 289 25.04 -0.16 -19.56
N GLU A 290 24.68 -0.07 -18.28
CA GLU A 290 24.12 -1.19 -17.50
C GLU A 290 22.62 -1.42 -17.74
N GLY A 291 21.86 -0.35 -18.05
CA GLY A 291 20.40 -0.39 -17.93
C GLY A 291 19.96 -0.76 -16.49
N GLY A 292 18.79 -1.35 -16.36
CA GLY A 292 18.25 -1.88 -15.10
C GLY A 292 17.50 -0.87 -14.26
N ILE A 293 17.59 -1.03 -12.93
CA ILE A 293 16.93 -0.17 -11.95
C ILE A 293 17.97 0.71 -11.27
N TYR A 294 17.62 1.97 -11.04
CA TYR A 294 18.34 2.89 -10.18
C TYR A 294 17.44 3.30 -9.01
N GLU A 295 17.94 3.09 -7.79
CA GLU A 295 17.32 3.51 -6.53
C GLU A 295 18.33 4.32 -5.73
N ASN A 296 17.87 5.40 -5.11
CA ASN A 296 18.71 6.21 -4.22
C ASN A 296 17.87 6.78 -3.07
N ALA A 297 18.41 6.71 -1.85
CA ALA A 297 17.73 7.20 -0.66
C ALA A 297 17.52 8.72 -0.67
N LYS A 298 18.51 9.50 -1.13
CA LYS A 298 18.40 10.97 -1.25
C LYS A 298 17.34 11.36 -2.28
N LEU A 299 17.30 10.66 -3.42
CA LEU A 299 16.24 10.83 -4.42
C LEU A 299 14.86 10.52 -3.83
N THR A 300 14.74 9.40 -3.13
CA THR A 300 13.49 9.00 -2.45
C THR A 300 13.03 10.07 -1.46
N SER A 301 13.91 10.56 -0.59
CA SER A 301 13.58 11.61 0.37
C SER A 301 13.17 12.92 -0.30
N ALA A 302 13.86 13.34 -1.36
CA ALA A 302 13.54 14.56 -2.09
C ALA A 302 12.18 14.47 -2.80
N VAL A 303 11.87 13.31 -3.41
CA VAL A 303 10.57 13.05 -4.03
C VAL A 303 9.46 13.04 -2.99
N MET A 304 9.65 12.37 -1.85
CA MET A 304 8.65 12.34 -0.76
C MET A 304 8.33 13.72 -0.19
N ALA A 305 9.35 14.57 -0.04
CA ALA A 305 9.20 15.92 0.52
C ALA A 305 8.58 16.93 -0.46
N ASN A 306 8.45 16.57 -1.74
CA ASN A 306 8.01 17.50 -2.76
C ASN A 306 6.50 17.80 -2.66
N PRO A 307 6.06 19.07 -2.84
CA PRO A 307 4.64 19.43 -2.85
C PRO A 307 3.79 18.63 -3.84
N SER A 308 4.34 18.21 -4.99
CA SER A 308 3.59 17.39 -5.95
C SER A 308 3.28 16.01 -5.39
N THR A 309 4.24 15.35 -4.75
CA THR A 309 4.04 14.04 -4.13
C THR A 309 3.11 14.13 -2.92
N ILE A 310 3.17 15.22 -2.16
CA ILE A 310 2.24 15.47 -1.04
C ILE A 310 0.80 15.60 -1.56
N ARG A 311 0.57 16.36 -2.64
CA ARG A 311 -0.77 16.48 -3.26
C ARG A 311 -1.28 15.14 -3.78
N PHE A 312 -0.41 14.38 -4.45
CA PHE A 312 -0.72 13.02 -4.92
C PHE A 312 -1.16 12.11 -3.77
N CYS A 313 -0.33 11.98 -2.73
CA CYS A 313 -0.63 11.16 -1.56
C CYS A 313 -1.94 11.59 -0.88
N THR A 314 -2.17 12.91 -0.76
CA THR A 314 -3.39 13.47 -0.18
C THR A 314 -4.64 13.06 -0.95
N GLY A 315 -4.58 13.11 -2.28
CA GLY A 315 -5.69 12.69 -3.15
C GLY A 315 -5.99 11.20 -3.06
N ILE A 316 -4.95 10.37 -3.07
CA ILE A 316 -5.04 8.91 -2.88
C ILE A 316 -5.64 8.58 -1.50
N GLU A 317 -5.22 9.26 -0.44
CA GLU A 317 -5.79 9.10 0.91
C GLU A 317 -7.27 9.51 0.97
N ASP A 318 -7.65 10.59 0.29
CA ASP A 318 -9.05 11.03 0.21
C ASP A 318 -9.92 10.02 -0.54
N GLU A 319 -9.42 9.47 -1.64
CA GLU A 319 -10.11 8.43 -2.39
C GLU A 319 -10.28 7.16 -1.53
N MET A 320 -9.22 6.69 -0.88
CA MET A 320 -9.31 5.55 0.04
C MET A 320 -10.31 5.82 1.16
N ALA A 321 -10.28 7.01 1.77
CA ALA A 321 -11.22 7.39 2.82
C ALA A 321 -12.68 7.37 2.33
N ASP A 322 -12.94 7.82 1.10
CA ASP A 322 -14.27 7.77 0.50
C ASP A 322 -14.72 6.34 0.19
N ARG A 323 -13.83 5.47 -0.31
CA ARG A 323 -14.11 4.04 -0.52
C ARG A 323 -14.45 3.37 0.82
N ILE A 324 -13.66 3.61 1.87
CA ILE A 324 -13.88 3.08 3.24
C ILE A 324 -15.23 3.56 3.79
N LYS A 325 -15.53 4.86 3.71
CA LYS A 325 -16.80 5.42 4.19
C LYS A 325 -18.01 4.83 3.46
N LYS A 326 -17.97 4.78 2.12
CA LYS A 326 -19.06 4.21 1.31
C LYS A 326 -19.30 2.73 1.62
N ALA A 327 -18.24 2.00 1.98
CA ALA A 327 -18.31 0.61 2.39
C ALA A 327 -18.52 0.43 3.91
N ALA A 328 -18.89 1.48 4.66
CA ALA A 328 -19.14 1.44 6.10
C ALA A 328 -17.97 0.85 6.93
N GLY A 329 -16.73 1.17 6.54
CA GLY A 329 -15.52 0.69 7.22
C GLY A 329 -14.92 -0.59 6.64
N GLU A 330 -15.57 -1.20 5.65
CA GLU A 330 -15.09 -2.39 4.97
C GLU A 330 -14.16 -2.07 3.79
N LEU A 331 -13.33 -3.03 3.38
CA LEU A 331 -12.40 -2.88 2.24
C LEU A 331 -12.85 -3.59 0.96
N ILE A 332 -14.12 -4.04 0.88
CA ILE A 332 -14.61 -4.87 -0.24
C ILE A 332 -14.43 -4.19 -1.61
N THR A 333 -14.49 -2.87 -1.66
CA THR A 333 -14.36 -2.03 -2.86
C THR A 333 -12.98 -1.38 -3.01
N MET A 334 -12.02 -1.72 -2.14
CA MET A 334 -10.72 -1.06 -2.11
C MET A 334 -9.81 -1.52 -3.25
N GLU A 335 -9.85 -2.81 -3.59
CA GLU A 335 -8.95 -3.39 -4.59
C GLU A 335 -9.33 -2.94 -6.02
N ASP A 336 -8.37 -2.33 -6.71
CA ASP A 336 -8.46 -2.01 -8.15
C ASP A 336 -7.32 -2.72 -8.90
N LYS A 337 -7.64 -3.85 -9.54
CA LYS A 337 -6.71 -4.60 -10.40
C LYS A 337 -6.74 -4.12 -11.86
N LYS A 338 -6.97 -2.84 -12.08
CA LYS A 338 -6.86 -2.23 -13.39
C LYS A 338 -5.55 -1.47 -13.50
N ILE A 339 -4.91 -1.58 -14.67
CA ILE A 339 -3.84 -0.67 -15.08
C ILE A 339 -4.47 0.36 -15.99
N TYR A 340 -4.32 1.62 -15.63
CA TYR A 340 -4.77 2.72 -16.47
C TYR A 340 -3.70 3.08 -17.50
N TYR A 341 -4.14 3.19 -18.75
CA TYR A 341 -3.33 3.52 -19.93
C TYR A 341 -3.91 4.72 -20.67
N GLY A 342 -3.14 5.25 -21.60
CA GLY A 342 -3.55 6.28 -22.55
C GLY A 342 -3.09 7.68 -22.17
N LYS A 343 -3.78 8.68 -22.72
CA LYS A 343 -3.45 10.09 -22.55
C LYS A 343 -3.70 10.53 -21.11
N GLU A 344 -2.75 11.25 -20.55
CA GLU A 344 -2.80 11.76 -19.18
C GLU A 344 -4.08 12.59 -18.92
N ALA A 345 -4.50 13.42 -19.89
CA ALA A 345 -5.72 14.22 -19.76
C ALA A 345 -6.98 13.38 -19.53
N ASP A 346 -7.06 12.16 -20.08
CA ASP A 346 -8.19 11.26 -19.85
C ASP A 346 -8.10 10.55 -18.49
N TYR A 347 -6.87 10.25 -18.06
CA TYR A 347 -6.59 9.72 -16.74
C TYR A 347 -7.00 10.71 -15.63
N ASN A 348 -6.57 11.98 -15.77
CA ASN A 348 -6.80 13.05 -14.80
C ASN A 348 -8.29 13.43 -14.63
N LYS A 349 -9.16 13.07 -15.59
CA LYS A 349 -10.63 13.22 -15.43
C LYS A 349 -11.19 12.32 -14.33
N LYS A 350 -10.59 11.14 -14.14
CA LYS A 350 -11.04 10.14 -13.14
C LYS A 350 -10.18 10.18 -11.88
N HIS A 351 -8.92 10.59 -12.01
CA HIS A 351 -7.95 10.69 -10.93
C HIS A 351 -7.48 12.14 -10.85
N THR A 352 -8.28 13.00 -10.23
CA THR A 352 -8.06 14.45 -10.20
C THR A 352 -6.78 14.86 -9.47
N TYR A 353 -6.18 13.95 -8.71
CA TYR A 353 -4.88 14.12 -8.07
C TYR A 353 -3.69 13.89 -9.01
N GLY A 354 -3.91 13.31 -10.20
CA GLY A 354 -2.89 13.04 -11.21
C GLY A 354 -1.77 12.13 -10.73
N HIS A 355 -0.57 12.31 -11.27
CA HIS A 355 0.66 11.69 -10.75
C HIS A 355 1.67 12.76 -10.32
N PRO A 356 2.67 12.41 -9.49
CA PRO A 356 3.73 13.34 -9.14
C PRO A 356 4.50 13.80 -10.38
N SER A 357 4.71 15.11 -10.49
CA SER A 357 5.55 15.72 -11.52
C SER A 357 6.36 16.87 -10.96
N PHE A 358 7.58 17.02 -11.47
CA PHE A 358 8.64 17.88 -10.97
C PHE A 358 9.15 18.83 -12.07
N PRO A 359 8.26 19.59 -12.75
CA PRO A 359 8.66 20.47 -13.84
C PRO A 359 9.59 21.58 -13.36
N TYR A 360 10.48 22.04 -14.24
CA TYR A 360 11.47 23.08 -13.92
C TYR A 360 10.86 24.37 -13.38
N SER A 361 9.63 24.68 -13.77
CA SER A 361 8.93 25.94 -13.47
C SER A 361 8.26 25.96 -12.09
N ARG A 362 8.25 24.86 -11.34
CA ARG A 362 7.54 24.73 -10.07
C ARG A 362 8.45 24.20 -8.96
N ASP A 363 8.11 24.51 -7.70
CA ASP A 363 8.65 23.90 -6.47
C ASP A 363 10.19 23.88 -6.33
N TYR A 364 10.88 24.73 -7.13
CA TYR A 364 12.33 24.74 -7.30
C TYR A 364 12.91 23.39 -7.77
N ASN A 365 12.13 22.61 -8.53
CA ASN A 365 12.48 21.25 -8.91
C ASN A 365 13.77 21.17 -9.74
N LEU A 366 14.04 22.17 -10.59
CA LEU A 366 15.24 22.20 -11.41
C LEU A 366 16.50 22.32 -10.54
N VAL A 367 16.58 23.37 -9.72
CA VAL A 367 17.74 23.62 -8.86
C VAL A 367 17.90 22.53 -7.78
N LYS A 368 16.80 21.89 -7.37
CA LYS A 368 16.82 20.72 -6.49
C LYS A 368 17.17 19.42 -7.23
N GLY A 369 17.29 19.41 -8.56
CA GLY A 369 17.68 18.25 -9.36
C GLY A 369 16.55 17.27 -9.72
N LEU A 370 15.33 17.42 -9.19
CA LEU A 370 14.21 16.51 -9.47
C LEU A 370 13.76 16.56 -10.93
N THR A 371 13.84 17.73 -11.57
CA THR A 371 13.51 17.88 -13.00
C THR A 371 14.44 17.05 -13.90
N ILE A 372 15.67 16.75 -13.48
CA ILE A 372 16.59 15.94 -14.29
C ILE A 372 16.53 14.47 -13.86
N ALA A 373 16.36 14.20 -12.56
CA ALA A 373 16.40 12.83 -12.04
C ALA A 373 15.12 12.01 -12.29
N ILE A 374 13.92 12.64 -12.26
CA ILE A 374 12.63 11.92 -12.26
C ILE A 374 11.44 12.80 -12.70
N ASN A 375 11.65 13.68 -13.69
CA ASN A 375 10.79 14.84 -14.00
C ASN A 375 9.28 14.59 -13.96
N ASP A 376 8.77 13.57 -14.64
CA ASP A 376 7.33 13.33 -14.75
C ASP A 376 7.06 11.85 -14.60
N VAL A 377 6.62 11.44 -13.39
CA VAL A 377 6.55 10.02 -13.02
C VAL A 377 5.74 9.25 -14.05
N TRP A 378 6.44 8.39 -14.80
CA TRP A 378 5.85 7.61 -15.87
C TRP A 378 4.79 6.62 -15.38
N CYS A 379 5.05 5.94 -14.26
CA CYS A 379 4.21 4.86 -13.75
C CYS A 379 4.21 4.87 -12.23
N TYR A 380 3.10 4.45 -11.63
CA TYR A 380 3.07 4.17 -10.20
C TYR A 380 2.19 2.98 -9.84
N LYS A 381 2.39 2.47 -8.63
CA LYS A 381 1.54 1.49 -7.96
C LYS A 381 1.34 1.89 -6.50
N VAL A 382 0.08 1.95 -6.06
CA VAL A 382 -0.31 2.18 -4.66
C VAL A 382 -0.88 0.89 -4.10
N THR A 383 -0.35 0.44 -2.97
CA THR A 383 -0.74 -0.82 -2.34
C THR A 383 -1.06 -0.59 -0.87
N MET A 384 -2.26 -0.98 -0.42
CA MET A 384 -2.59 -0.95 1.01
C MET A 384 -1.94 -2.16 1.68
N THR A 385 -1.14 -1.92 2.71
CA THR A 385 -0.35 -2.96 3.40
C THR A 385 -0.86 -3.23 4.80
N TYR A 386 -1.61 -2.30 5.38
CA TYR A 386 -2.23 -2.47 6.70
C TYR A 386 -3.53 -1.67 6.77
N PHE A 387 -4.52 -2.22 7.46
CA PHE A 387 -5.75 -1.53 7.80
C PHE A 387 -6.24 -2.05 9.14
N LYS A 388 -6.73 -1.19 10.02
CA LYS A 388 -7.41 -1.57 11.25
C LYS A 388 -8.49 -0.56 11.58
N ILE A 389 -9.66 -1.05 11.96
CA ILE A 389 -10.79 -0.23 12.42
C ILE A 389 -11.07 -0.51 13.90
N THR A 390 -11.32 0.55 14.67
CA THR A 390 -11.67 0.53 16.09
C THR A 390 -12.82 1.50 16.32
N GLY A 391 -14.03 0.97 16.53
CA GLY A 391 -15.25 1.77 16.50
C GLY A 391 -15.40 2.45 15.13
N ASN A 392 -15.57 3.76 15.12
CA ASN A 392 -15.68 4.53 13.87
C ASN A 392 -14.32 5.01 13.33
N ASN A 393 -13.23 4.84 14.08
CA ASN A 393 -11.91 5.32 13.66
C ASN A 393 -11.13 4.19 13.00
N TYR A 394 -10.35 4.51 11.98
CA TYR A 394 -9.46 3.57 11.32
C TYR A 394 -8.04 4.12 11.19
N LYS A 395 -7.11 3.18 11.03
CA LYS A 395 -5.71 3.41 10.75
C LYS A 395 -5.30 2.55 9.56
N ALA A 396 -4.67 3.14 8.57
CA ALA A 396 -4.23 2.46 7.35
C ALA A 396 -2.77 2.79 7.04
N LYS A 397 -2.04 1.81 6.52
CA LYS A 397 -0.72 2.03 5.90
C LYS A 397 -0.78 1.59 4.45
N TYR A 398 -0.05 2.32 3.62
CA TYR A 398 0.06 2.03 2.21
C TYR A 398 1.48 2.29 1.72
N GLU A 399 1.86 1.58 0.68
CA GLU A 399 3.10 1.75 -0.04
C GLU A 399 2.81 2.44 -1.37
N VAL A 400 3.69 3.38 -1.72
CA VAL A 400 3.75 4.00 -3.04
C VAL A 400 5.04 3.57 -3.72
N GLN A 401 4.92 3.03 -4.93
CA GLN A 401 6.04 2.81 -5.84
C GLN A 401 5.87 3.73 -7.04
N LEU A 402 6.86 4.58 -7.30
CA LEU A 402 6.95 5.48 -8.45
C LEU A 402 8.08 5.01 -9.35
N TRP A 403 7.83 5.07 -10.66
CA TRP A 403 8.78 4.68 -11.70
C TRP A 403 8.85 5.78 -12.74
N ASP A 404 10.07 6.04 -13.21
CA ASP A 404 10.31 6.93 -14.32
C ASP A 404 11.46 6.41 -15.18
N HIS A 405 11.69 7.05 -16.32
CA HIS A 405 12.74 6.68 -17.26
C HIS A 405 13.87 7.70 -17.22
N PHE A 406 15.11 7.23 -17.05
CA PHE A 406 16.28 8.06 -17.29
C PHE A 406 16.70 7.95 -18.76
N GLY A 407 15.92 8.61 -19.62
CA GLY A 407 16.15 8.69 -21.05
C GLY A 407 15.31 9.79 -21.69
N LEU A 408 15.54 10.04 -22.97
CA LEU A 408 14.86 11.09 -23.75
C LEU A 408 14.20 10.51 -24.99
N ASP A 409 13.11 11.15 -25.43
CA ASP A 409 12.43 10.82 -26.67
C ASP A 409 12.50 11.93 -27.73
N LEU A 410 11.96 11.69 -28.92
CA LEU A 410 12.01 12.68 -30.01
C LEU A 410 11.27 13.99 -29.66
N PRO A 411 10.05 13.97 -29.07
CA PRO A 411 9.38 15.16 -28.55
C PRO A 411 10.24 16.03 -27.60
N ASP A 412 11.15 15.44 -26.81
CA ASP A 412 12.07 16.23 -25.98
C ASP A 412 13.02 17.12 -26.78
N MET A 413 13.29 16.75 -28.03
CA MET A 413 14.16 17.51 -28.93
C MET A 413 13.46 18.69 -29.61
N GLU A 414 12.16 18.83 -29.42
CA GLU A 414 11.38 19.98 -29.91
C GLU A 414 11.30 21.10 -28.86
N LYS A 415 11.69 20.82 -27.59
CA LYS A 415 11.59 21.77 -26.49
C LYS A 415 12.81 22.71 -26.43
N PHE A 416 12.67 23.91 -25.87
CA PHE A 416 13.71 24.94 -25.87
C PHE A 416 15.05 24.51 -25.25
N TYR A 417 15.03 23.57 -24.30
CA TYR A 417 16.24 23.08 -23.64
C TYR A 417 17.10 22.19 -24.55
N SER A 418 16.57 21.71 -25.69
CA SER A 418 17.33 21.04 -26.76
C SER A 418 18.43 21.93 -27.37
N TYR A 419 18.35 23.26 -27.19
CA TYR A 419 19.40 24.19 -27.56
C TYR A 419 20.66 24.07 -26.68
N GLY A 420 20.54 23.47 -25.49
CA GLY A 420 21.69 23.12 -24.65
C GLY A 420 22.47 21.92 -25.20
N ALA A 421 23.80 21.98 -25.13
CA ALA A 421 24.67 20.90 -25.60
C ALA A 421 24.48 19.59 -24.82
N GLY A 422 24.28 19.67 -23.50
CA GLY A 422 24.07 18.48 -22.66
C GLY A 422 22.82 17.67 -22.99
N PHE A 423 21.69 18.32 -23.31
CA PHE A 423 20.45 17.61 -23.70
C PHE A 423 20.64 16.85 -25.01
N ARG A 424 21.28 17.49 -26.01
CA ARG A 424 21.63 16.79 -27.26
C ARG A 424 22.62 15.66 -27.02
N ALA A 425 23.57 15.87 -26.10
CA ALA A 425 24.54 14.84 -25.78
C ALA A 425 23.88 13.60 -25.18
N TRP A 426 22.97 13.79 -24.20
CA TRP A 426 22.16 12.70 -23.65
C TRP A 426 21.40 11.95 -24.74
N PHE A 427 20.70 12.67 -25.62
CA PHE A 427 19.93 12.07 -26.71
C PHE A 427 20.80 11.30 -27.71
N LEU A 428 21.96 11.85 -28.10
CA LEU A 428 22.90 11.20 -29.02
C LEU A 428 23.52 9.95 -28.42
N LEU A 429 23.91 10.00 -27.14
CA LEU A 429 24.45 8.86 -26.42
C LEU A 429 23.44 7.70 -26.42
N GLN A 430 22.17 8.00 -26.18
CA GLN A 430 21.09 7.02 -26.17
C GLN A 430 20.79 6.44 -27.57
N HIS A 431 20.55 7.31 -28.55
CA HIS A 431 19.91 6.89 -29.82
C HIS A 431 20.87 6.66 -30.99
N LEU A 432 22.10 7.19 -30.93
CA LEU A 432 23.13 6.96 -31.96
C LEU A 432 24.40 6.27 -31.43
N ARG A 433 24.64 6.27 -30.12
CA ARG A 433 25.82 5.58 -29.52
C ARG A 433 25.45 4.30 -28.77
N GLY A 434 24.18 4.05 -28.50
CA GLY A 434 23.67 2.81 -27.94
C GLY A 434 23.83 2.67 -26.43
N TYR A 435 23.94 3.78 -25.70
CA TYR A 435 23.90 3.78 -24.24
C TYR A 435 22.47 3.55 -23.74
N LYS A 436 22.33 2.66 -22.75
CA LYS A 436 21.04 2.15 -22.28
C LYS A 436 20.39 3.06 -21.24
N PRO A 437 19.23 3.66 -21.54
CA PRO A 437 18.42 4.29 -20.51
C PRO A 437 17.92 3.21 -19.54
N PHE A 438 17.55 3.63 -18.33
CA PHE A 438 17.18 2.73 -17.25
C PHE A 438 15.97 3.24 -16.48
N LEU A 439 15.39 2.38 -15.65
CA LEU A 439 14.28 2.74 -14.79
C LEU A 439 14.80 3.40 -13.51
N THR A 440 14.28 4.57 -13.18
CA THR A 440 14.41 5.16 -11.86
C THR A 440 13.25 4.69 -11.00
N LYS A 441 13.51 4.24 -9.77
CA LYS A 441 12.49 3.78 -8.84
C LYS A 441 12.56 4.55 -7.53
N VAL A 442 11.39 4.98 -7.05
CA VAL A 442 11.20 5.56 -5.73
C VAL A 442 10.12 4.76 -5.01
N ARG A 443 10.42 4.30 -3.79
CA ARG A 443 9.49 3.52 -2.97
C ARG A 443 9.44 4.10 -1.56
N PHE A 444 8.22 4.31 -1.05
CA PHE A 444 8.02 4.77 0.31
C PHE A 444 6.68 4.32 0.89
N GLU A 445 6.62 4.29 2.22
CA GLU A 445 5.40 3.98 2.96
C GLU A 445 4.81 5.23 3.58
N LYS A 446 3.48 5.24 3.69
CA LYS A 446 2.70 6.28 4.33
C LYS A 446 1.66 5.65 5.24
N GLU A 447 1.25 6.43 6.23
CA GLU A 447 0.22 6.06 7.18
C GLU A 447 -0.78 7.21 7.27
N PHE A 448 -2.07 6.87 7.31
CA PHE A 448 -3.13 7.82 7.57
C PHE A 448 -4.19 7.22 8.49
N THR A 449 -4.88 8.10 9.21
CA THR A 449 -5.99 7.77 10.09
C THR A 449 -7.22 8.55 9.65
N GLY A 450 -8.39 7.98 9.88
CA GLY A 450 -9.65 8.68 9.61
C GLY A 450 -10.81 8.12 10.42
N ASN A 451 -11.98 8.67 10.17
CA ASN A 451 -13.23 8.22 10.76
C ASN A 451 -14.25 7.93 9.65
N ILE A 452 -14.96 6.81 9.75
CA ILE A 452 -15.91 6.37 8.72
C ILE A 452 -17.12 7.30 8.58
N THR A 453 -17.36 8.19 9.54
CA THR A 453 -18.44 9.19 9.47
C THR A 453 -17.99 10.47 8.75
N GLU A 454 -16.69 10.73 8.64
CA GLU A 454 -16.15 11.97 8.06
C GLU A 454 -16.22 11.99 6.53
N GLY A 455 -16.84 13.03 5.97
CA GLY A 455 -16.85 13.30 4.53
C GLY A 455 -15.64 14.10 4.07
N ALA A 456 -15.58 14.34 2.75
CA ALA A 456 -14.47 15.05 2.12
C ALA A 456 -14.28 16.47 2.67
N GLN A 457 -15.37 17.19 2.96
CA GLN A 457 -15.27 18.56 3.47
C GLN A 457 -14.73 18.60 4.90
N GLU A 458 -15.14 17.68 5.79
CA GLU A 458 -14.58 17.64 7.15
C GLU A 458 -13.08 17.33 7.13
N ARG A 459 -12.66 16.37 6.30
CA ARG A 459 -11.23 16.03 6.12
C ARG A 459 -10.44 17.23 5.61
N LYS A 460 -10.96 17.95 4.61
CA LYS A 460 -10.34 19.16 4.07
C LYS A 460 -10.18 20.24 5.14
N ASN A 461 -11.23 20.50 5.92
CA ASN A 461 -11.21 21.51 6.99
C ASN A 461 -10.18 21.17 8.09
N LYS A 462 -9.95 19.89 8.38
CA LYS A 462 -8.94 19.45 9.36
C LYS A 462 -7.50 19.65 8.89
N ARG A 463 -7.23 19.59 7.58
CA ARG A 463 -5.88 19.80 7.02
C ARG A 463 -5.50 21.28 6.91
N THR A 464 -6.48 22.17 6.90
CA THR A 464 -6.28 23.63 6.75
C THR A 464 -6.20 24.38 8.08
N LYS A 465 -6.47 23.71 9.20
CA LYS A 465 -6.24 24.20 10.56
C LYS A 465 -4.88 23.71 11.04
#